data_AF-A0A1Q5XL86-F1
#
_entry.id   AF-A0A1Q5XL86-F1
#
_cell.length_a   1.000
_cell.length_b   1.000
_cell.length_c   1.000
_cell.angle_alpha   90.00
_cell.angle_beta   90.00
_cell.angle_gamma   90.00
#
_symmetry.space_group_name_H-M   'P 1'
#
loop_
_entity.id
_entity.type
_entity.pdbx_description
1 polymer ?
#
loop_
_entity_poly.entity_id
_entity_poly.type
_entity_poly.pdbx_seq_one_letter_code
_entity_poly.pdbx_strand_id
1 'polypeptide(L)' 'MPDPSGKLRPAGIIELRASALHKQAFRGVAGQLVTGEDKEFVHLEPRLRAKVRMRNWTKCGMLRSPVFSEFIL' A
#
# COMPACT_ATOMS: atom_id res chain seq x y z
N MET A 1 9.63 4.72 -6.86
CA MET A 1 10.37 5.95 -7.22
C MET A 1 9.69 7.11 -6.52
N PRO A 2 10.39 7.87 -5.65
CA PRO A 2 9.84 9.11 -5.11
C PRO A 2 9.58 10.12 -6.24
N ASP A 3 8.52 10.91 -6.11
CA ASP A 3 8.29 12.08 -6.95
C ASP A 3 9.39 13.14 -6.71
N PRO A 4 9.73 14.01 -7.68
CA PRO A 4 10.61 15.16 -7.44
C PRO A 4 10.16 16.06 -6.27
N SER A 5 8.89 15.99 -5.85
CA SER A 5 8.35 16.68 -4.67
C SER A 5 8.56 15.95 -3.34
N GLY A 6 9.29 14.83 -3.32
CA GLY A 6 9.53 14.01 -2.11
C GLY A 6 8.31 13.22 -1.63
N LYS A 7 7.17 13.33 -2.30
CA LYS A 7 5.95 12.57 -1.99
C LYS A 7 6.02 11.16 -2.57
N LEU A 8 5.55 10.19 -1.80
CA LEU A 8 5.42 8.82 -2.28
C LEU A 8 4.36 8.76 -3.37
N ARG A 9 4.75 8.27 -4.55
CA ARG A 9 3.82 8.09 -5.66
C ARG A 9 2.98 6.82 -5.43
N PRO A 10 1.67 6.86 -5.70
CA PRO A 10 0.85 5.66 -5.67
C PRO A 10 1.38 4.68 -6.73
N ALA A 11 1.75 3.47 -6.29
CA ALA A 11 2.37 2.45 -7.16
C ALA A 11 1.35 1.43 -7.70
N GLY A 12 0.12 1.42 -7.18
CA GLY A 12 -0.96 0.51 -7.56
C GLY A 12 -1.82 0.12 -6.36
N ILE A 13 -2.88 -0.64 -6.64
CA ILE A 13 -3.81 -1.18 -5.62
C ILE A 13 -3.50 -2.66 -5.44
N ILE A 14 -3.36 -3.11 -4.18
CA ILE A 14 -3.10 -4.52 -3.85
C ILE A 14 -4.43 -5.17 -3.44
N GLU A 15 -5.04 -5.91 -4.35
CA GLU A 15 -6.31 -6.60 -4.07
C GLU A 15 -6.13 -8.10 -3.72
N LEU A 16 -4.97 -8.67 -4.07
CA LEU A 16 -4.74 -10.12 -4.06
C LEU A 16 -3.91 -10.59 -2.85
N ARG A 17 -4.35 -11.71 -2.24
CA ARG A 17 -3.67 -12.47 -1.16
C ARG A 17 -3.45 -11.71 0.16
N ALA A 18 -4.23 -10.66 0.45
CA ALA A 18 -4.34 -10.15 1.80
C ALA A 18 -5.04 -11.20 2.70
N SER A 19 -4.26 -12.04 3.38
CA SER A 19 -4.75 -13.00 4.37
C SER A 19 -5.58 -12.29 5.45
N ALA A 20 -6.56 -12.96 6.03
CA ALA A 20 -7.40 -12.39 7.10
C ALA A 20 -6.55 -11.87 8.27
N LEU A 21 -5.44 -12.55 8.59
CA LEU A 21 -4.47 -12.12 9.59
C LEU A 21 -3.82 -10.77 9.23
N HIS A 22 -3.44 -10.58 7.96
CA HIS A 22 -2.87 -9.32 7.48
C HIS A 22 -3.90 -8.19 7.51
N LYS A 23 -5.16 -8.49 7.17
CA LYS A 23 -6.26 -7.51 7.30
C LYS A 23 -6.49 -7.10 8.75
N GLN A 24 -6.40 -8.03 9.69
CA GLN A 24 -6.57 -7.75 11.12
C GLN A 24 -5.40 -6.92 11.68
N ALA A 25 -4.15 -7.31 11.38
CA ALA A 25 -2.98 -6.55 11.76
C ALA A 25 -3.00 -5.14 11.16
N PHE A 26 -3.37 -5.04 9.88
CA PHE A 26 -3.53 -3.74 9.22
C PHE A 26 -4.64 -2.91 9.86
N ARG A 27 -5.79 -3.49 10.24
CA ARG A 27 -6.86 -2.72 10.94
C ARG A 27 -6.40 -2.15 12.28
N GLY A 28 -5.60 -2.89 13.04
CA GLY A 28 -5.07 -2.41 14.33
C GLY A 28 -4.08 -1.25 14.19
N VAL A 29 -3.32 -1.22 13.09
CA VAL A 29 -2.31 -0.17 12.84
C VAL A 29 -2.87 1.00 12.02
N ALA A 30 -3.76 0.71 11.06
CA ALA A 30 -4.35 1.71 10.17
C ALA A 30 -5.10 2.78 10.95
N GLY A 31 -5.84 2.42 12.01
CA GLY A 31 -6.57 3.38 12.84
C GLY A 31 -5.68 4.45 13.49
N GLN A 32 -4.42 4.13 13.79
CA GLN A 32 -3.46 5.07 14.39
C GLN A 32 -2.75 5.94 13.34
N LEU A 33 -2.79 5.53 12.07
CA LEU A 33 -2.11 6.19 10.97
C LEU A 33 -3.09 6.94 10.06
N VAL A 34 -4.38 7.00 10.39
CA VAL A 34 -5.36 7.75 9.60
C VAL A 34 -5.03 9.24 9.66
N THR A 35 -4.63 9.78 8.51
CA THR A 35 -4.33 11.21 8.33
C THR A 35 -5.50 11.96 7.71
N GLY A 36 -6.39 11.24 7.01
CA GLY A 36 -7.57 11.80 6.37
C GLY A 36 -8.45 10.69 5.81
N GLU A 37 -9.75 10.97 5.72
CA GLU A 37 -10.74 10.05 5.17
C GLU A 37 -11.47 10.75 4.02
N ASP A 38 -11.42 10.14 2.85
CA ASP A 38 -12.22 10.50 1.67
C ASP A 38 -13.40 9.52 1.54
N LYS A 39 -14.41 9.86 0.73
CA LYS A 39 -15.63 9.04 0.57
C LYS A 39 -15.38 7.58 0.15
N GLU A 40 -14.27 7.31 -0.53
CA GLU A 40 -13.90 5.98 -1.02
C GLU A 40 -12.55 5.47 -0.49
N PHE A 41 -11.71 6.35 0.09
CA PHE A 41 -10.34 6.01 0.47
C PHE A 41 -9.95 6.59 1.82
N VAL A 42 -9.29 5.78 2.65
CA VAL A 42 -8.65 6.26 3.88
C VAL A 42 -7.17 6.52 3.59
N HIS A 43 -6.75 7.77 3.78
CA HIS A 43 -5.37 8.20 3.62
C HIS A 43 -4.58 7.92 4.89
N LEU A 44 -3.60 7.02 4.77
CA LEU A 44 -2.72 6.62 5.87
C LEU A 44 -1.37 7.33 5.77
N GLU A 45 -0.81 7.69 6.92
CA GLU A 45 0.56 8.15 6.99
C GLU A 45 1.51 7.04 6.52
N PRO A 46 2.45 7.33 5.61
CA PRO A 46 3.30 6.32 5.00
C PRO A 46 4.47 5.88 5.91
N ARG A 47 4.15 5.52 7.15
CA ARG A 47 5.10 4.88 8.08
C ARG A 47 5.16 3.38 7.89
N LEU A 48 4.09 2.79 7.35
CA LEU A 48 4.00 1.36 7.13
C LEU A 48 4.68 0.97 5.82
N ARG A 49 5.63 0.03 5.90
CA ARG A 49 6.29 -0.54 4.72
C ARG A 49 5.76 -1.94 4.50
N ALA A 50 5.60 -2.32 3.23
CA ALA A 50 5.19 -3.67 2.87
C ALA A 50 6.02 -4.17 1.69
N LYS A 51 6.36 -5.45 1.74
CA LYS A 51 6.96 -6.18 0.63
C LYS A 51 5.85 -6.69 -0.27
N VAL A 52 5.93 -6.32 -1.54
CA VAL A 52 4.94 -6.67 -2.56
C VAL A 52 5.65 -7.48 -3.64
N ARG A 53 5.05 -8.60 -4.06
CA ARG A 53 5.49 -9.31 -5.27
C ARG A 53 4.71 -8.75 -6.45
N MET A 54 5.40 -8.35 -7.50
CA MET A 54 4.77 -7.84 -8.73
C MET A 54 5.17 -8.71 -9.90
N ARG A 55 4.33 -8.78 -10.94
CA ARG A 55 4.65 -9.52 -12.16
C ARG A 55 5.59 -8.74 -13.06
N ASN A 56 5.28 -7.47 -13.33
CA ASN A 56 6.05 -6.55 -14.16
C ASN A 56 5.66 -5.10 -13.85
N TRP A 57 6.45 -4.14 -14.33
CA TRP A 57 6.06 -2.73 -14.37
C TRP A 57 5.22 -2.44 -15.61
N THR A 58 4.19 -1.60 -15.46
CA THR A 58 3.49 -1.03 -16.61
C THR A 58 4.31 0.13 -17.20
N LYS A 59 4.03 0.54 -18.45
CA LYS A 59 4.69 1.70 -19.09
C LYS A 59 4.53 3.01 -18.27
N CYS A 60 3.48 3.10 -17.45
CA CYS A 60 3.25 4.23 -16.55
C CYS A 60 3.94 4.09 -15.19
N GLY A 61 4.80 3.08 -15.00
CA GLY A 61 5.52 2.86 -13.75
C GLY A 61 4.66 2.31 -12.61
N MET A 62 3.52 1.69 -12.93
CA MET A 62 2.65 1.04 -11.94
C MET A 62 2.95 -0.45 -11.83
N LEU A 63 2.63 -1.05 -10.69
CA LEU A 63 2.77 -2.47 -10.44
C LEU A 63 1.71 -3.26 -11.22
N ARG A 64 2.13 -4.22 -12.05
CA ARG A 64 1.19 -5.13 -12.74
C ARG A 64 0.93 -6.36 -11.87
N SER A 65 -0.35 -6.56 -11.51
CA SER A 65 -0.81 -7.65 -10.64
C SER A 65 -0.01 -7.75 -9.33
N PRO A 66 0.00 -6.69 -8.51
CA PRO A 66 0.71 -6.73 -7.24
C PRO A 66 0.04 -7.70 -6.27
N VAL A 67 0.85 -8.52 -5.63
CA VAL A 67 0.45 -9.52 -4.63
C VAL A 67 1.14 -9.16 -3.32
N PHE A 68 0.34 -9.02 -2.27
CA PHE A 68 0.88 -8.78 -0.93
C PHE A 68 1.76 -9.95 -0.50
N SER A 69 2.98 -9.67 -0.06
CA SER A 69 3.88 -10.68 0.52
C SER A 69 3.84 -10.58 2.04
N GLU A 70 4.44 -9.52 2.59
CA GLU A 70 4.72 -9.39 4.02
C GLU A 70 4.78 -7.90 4.42
N PHE A 71 4.47 -7.57 5.68
CA PHE A 71 4.75 -6.24 6.22
C PHE A 71 6.21 -6.15 6.67
N ILE A 72 6.85 -5.02 6.41
CA ILE A 72 8.18 -4.70 6.92
C ILE A 72 7.95 -3.74 8.08
N LEU A 73 8.25 -4.19 9.30
CA LEU A 73 8.24 -3.38 10.52
C LEU A 73 9.42 -2.40 10.52
#